data_AF-A0A399E0W1-F1
#
_entry.id   AF-A0A399E0W1-F1
#
_cell.length_a   1.000
_cell.length_b   1.000
_cell.length_c   1.000
_cell.angle_alpha   90.00
_cell.angle_beta   90.00
_cell.angle_gamma   90.00
#
_symmetry.space_group_name_H-M   'P 1'
#
loop_
_entity.id
_entity.type
_entity.pdbx_description
1 polymer ?
#
loop_
_entity_poly.entity_id
_entity_poly.type
_entity_poly.pdbx_seq_one_letter_code
_entity_poly.pdbx_strand_id
1 'polypeptide(L)'
;MVDLWLHALNLDRAVQQGGVAQACIAQEDFEGAKPLMQKVWRGERWGDLLKAVRSQGEELVPARVLLGYLRGYFFYREVPENDDALWSNFLQDLGIKDQNLPTKAQYDRLWEALEWHPETRFRLQWSKGGKRDFISTLDAIFHFRALRLNVLKEAFLSFYSSGELPAQAQPYKRVFRRLKEAMEVLLEEGQPPALDNEQAVLGFLEAAGLYLGEPHPVRLLFNRSDQALKDLYWKLKGERPVSKRPRPRHRQVRVELLNAPPGLEEIQPALSPAPLVEGWRVYGKVVLEDGRFKRFSWVPRRTPDGAPLPEELEVSFEEGETVRFRLHHKAFAVRFSQPVWSLGEPLEVHPVDFDPAEHPLRYLFASGGEARESLEKLAEEIGETSILEDELIVEIRIDGRVEEWRGVARLPFVVQARLEAWVEPHGAFVRTHPPGLAVCARVLAGERLVEEKQIRPEGQGALVARAGLFPLRVELVLRDKAVSLSLPPKGRPRDWWRLGLGLGGAARGV
;
A
#
# COMPACT_ATOMS: atom_id res chain seq x y z
N MET A 1 32.29 -17.77 -12.99
CA MET A 1 31.71 -16.43 -13.09
C MET A 1 30.60 -16.54 -14.13
N VAL A 2 29.33 -16.34 -13.76
CA VAL A 2 28.20 -16.50 -14.70
C VAL A 2 28.35 -15.45 -15.81
N ASP A 3 28.36 -15.89 -17.06
CA ASP A 3 28.58 -15.00 -18.20
C ASP A 3 27.29 -14.23 -18.54
N LEU A 4 27.08 -13.12 -17.82
CA LEU A 4 25.95 -12.21 -18.03
C LEU A 4 25.86 -11.70 -19.48
N TRP A 5 27.00 -11.64 -20.19
CA TRP A 5 27.05 -11.20 -21.58
C TRP A 5 26.46 -12.26 -22.50
N LEU A 6 26.80 -13.53 -22.29
CA LEU A 6 26.27 -14.66 -23.07
C LEU A 6 24.74 -14.75 -22.96
N HIS A 7 24.18 -14.66 -21.75
CA HIS A 7 22.72 -14.69 -21.57
C HIS A 7 22.04 -13.51 -22.27
N ALA A 8 22.59 -12.29 -22.16
CA ALA A 8 22.06 -11.13 -22.89
C ALA A 8 22.14 -11.28 -24.41
N LEU A 9 23.23 -11.85 -24.92
CA LEU A 9 23.40 -12.15 -26.33
C LEU A 9 22.37 -13.17 -26.83
N ASN A 10 22.06 -14.20 -26.03
CA ASN A 10 21.03 -15.18 -26.33
C ASN A 10 19.63 -14.53 -26.39
N LEU A 11 19.32 -13.61 -25.47
CA LEU A 11 18.07 -12.83 -25.52
C LEU A 11 17.99 -11.95 -26.78
N ASP A 12 19.07 -11.25 -27.14
CA ASP A 12 19.12 -10.44 -28.37
C ASP A 12 18.86 -11.29 -29.62
N ARG A 13 19.57 -12.41 -29.73
CA ARG A 13 19.45 -13.36 -30.86
C ARG A 13 18.04 -13.94 -30.95
N ALA A 14 17.43 -14.30 -29.81
CA ALA A 14 16.08 -14.84 -29.78
C ALA A 14 15.05 -13.83 -30.32
N VAL A 15 15.16 -12.55 -29.92
CA VAL A 15 14.31 -11.47 -30.43
C VAL A 15 14.61 -11.16 -31.90
N GLN A 16 15.88 -11.16 -32.31
CA GLN A 16 16.26 -10.93 -33.70
C GLN A 16 15.72 -12.00 -34.65
N GLN A 17 15.74 -13.28 -34.23
CA GLN A 17 15.31 -14.41 -35.06
C GLN A 17 13.79 -14.62 -35.05
N GLY A 18 13.16 -14.48 -33.88
CA GLY A 18 11.75 -14.81 -33.68
C GLY A 18 10.80 -13.61 -33.57
N GLY A 19 11.32 -12.39 -33.46
CA GLY A 19 10.51 -11.25 -33.04
C GLY A 19 10.20 -11.26 -31.54
N VAL A 20 9.71 -10.14 -31.02
CA VAL A 20 9.40 -9.94 -29.59
C VAL A 20 8.28 -10.86 -29.12
N ALA A 21 7.21 -11.04 -29.91
CA ALA A 21 6.09 -11.88 -29.48
C ALA A 21 6.43 -13.38 -29.47
N GLN A 22 7.25 -13.85 -30.43
CA GLN A 22 7.53 -15.28 -30.62
C GLN A 22 8.95 -15.70 -30.19
N ALA A 23 9.76 -14.79 -29.62
CA ALA A 23 11.10 -15.14 -29.15
C ALA A 23 11.08 -16.34 -28.21
N CYS A 24 11.92 -17.33 -28.52
CA CYS A 24 12.10 -18.53 -27.72
C CYS A 24 13.13 -18.24 -26.63
N ILE A 25 12.66 -17.84 -25.44
CA ILE A 25 13.51 -17.48 -24.31
C ILE A 25 13.67 -18.68 -23.38
N ALA A 26 14.89 -19.21 -23.27
CA ALA A 26 15.22 -20.23 -22.27
C ALA A 26 15.16 -19.63 -20.86
N GLN A 27 14.71 -20.41 -19.87
CA GLN A 27 14.63 -19.93 -18.48
C GLN A 27 16.01 -19.56 -17.92
N GLU A 28 17.05 -20.32 -18.29
CA GLU A 28 18.42 -20.05 -17.88
C GLU A 28 18.91 -18.69 -18.36
N ASP A 29 18.64 -18.33 -19.61
CA ASP A 29 19.02 -17.03 -20.17
C ASP A 29 18.22 -15.87 -19.57
N PHE A 30 16.92 -16.10 -19.30
CA PHE A 30 16.07 -15.13 -18.60
C PHE A 30 16.57 -14.85 -17.18
N GLU A 31 16.77 -15.89 -16.36
CA GLU A 31 17.26 -15.73 -14.98
C GLU A 31 18.72 -15.27 -14.94
N GLY A 32 19.56 -15.74 -15.87
CA GLY A 32 20.96 -15.40 -15.97
C GLY A 32 21.21 -13.95 -16.40
N ALA A 33 20.34 -13.36 -17.23
CA ALA A 33 20.44 -11.96 -17.65
C ALA A 33 19.93 -10.96 -16.60
N LYS A 34 19.18 -11.41 -15.58
CA LYS A 34 18.52 -10.56 -14.58
C LYS A 34 19.43 -9.55 -13.87
N PRO A 35 20.64 -9.89 -13.38
CA PRO A 35 21.55 -8.91 -12.77
C PRO A 35 22.00 -7.81 -13.73
N LEU A 36 22.12 -8.13 -15.03
CA LEU A 36 22.45 -7.16 -16.06
C LEU A 36 21.23 -6.29 -16.39
N MET A 37 20.06 -6.90 -16.54
CA MET A 37 18.81 -6.19 -16.80
C MET A 37 18.41 -5.24 -15.69
N GLN A 38 18.69 -5.57 -14.42
CA GLN A 38 18.50 -4.65 -13.29
C GLN A 38 19.29 -3.34 -13.48
N LYS A 39 20.55 -3.42 -13.93
CA LYS A 39 21.39 -2.24 -14.19
C LYS A 39 20.94 -1.45 -15.42
N VAL A 40 20.53 -2.16 -16.47
CA VAL A 40 19.99 -1.54 -17.69
C VAL A 40 18.69 -0.81 -17.41
N TRP A 41 17.81 -1.42 -16.61
CA TRP A 41 16.54 -0.85 -16.16
C TRP A 41 16.75 0.44 -15.37
N ARG A 42 17.65 0.43 -14.38
CA ARG A 42 18.00 1.60 -13.57
C ARG A 42 18.77 2.68 -14.35
N GLY A 43 19.23 2.36 -15.54
CA GLY A 43 20.04 3.26 -16.36
C GLY A 43 21.50 3.38 -15.91
N GLU A 44 21.95 2.49 -15.04
CA GLU A 44 23.34 2.37 -14.60
C GLU A 44 24.23 1.74 -15.68
N ARG A 45 23.63 1.04 -16.65
CA ARG A 45 24.33 0.39 -17.76
C ARG A 45 23.62 0.65 -19.09
N TRP A 46 24.41 0.88 -20.14
CA TRP A 46 23.99 1.22 -21.51
C TRP A 46 23.05 2.43 -21.55
N GLY A 47 23.65 3.62 -21.65
CA GLY A 47 22.93 4.89 -21.67
C GLY A 47 21.93 5.02 -22.83
N ASP A 48 22.30 4.52 -24.00
CA ASP A 48 21.49 4.51 -25.22
C ASP A 48 21.13 3.07 -25.56
N LEU A 49 19.84 2.72 -25.45
CA LEU A 49 19.39 1.35 -25.65
C LEU A 49 19.35 0.94 -27.13
N LEU A 50 19.36 1.91 -28.04
CA LEU A 50 19.16 1.68 -29.46
C LEU A 50 20.47 1.45 -30.20
N LYS A 51 21.60 1.81 -29.58
CA LYS A 51 22.93 1.60 -30.13
C LYS A 51 23.44 0.20 -29.82
N ALA A 52 23.96 -0.45 -30.85
CA ALA A 52 24.60 -1.73 -30.71
C ALA A 52 25.86 -1.62 -29.82
N VAL A 53 26.05 -2.63 -28.97
CA VAL A 53 27.18 -2.74 -28.06
C VAL A 53 27.98 -3.97 -28.47
N ARG A 54 29.31 -3.81 -28.53
CA ARG A 54 30.23 -4.90 -28.84
C ARG A 54 31.03 -5.30 -27.62
N SER A 55 31.10 -6.60 -27.37
CA SER A 55 31.99 -7.19 -26.37
C SER A 55 32.30 -8.63 -26.78
N GLN A 56 33.51 -9.10 -26.47
CA GLN A 56 33.98 -10.46 -26.78
C GLN A 56 33.81 -10.86 -28.27
N GLY A 57 33.91 -9.91 -29.20
CA GLY A 57 33.77 -10.17 -30.64
C GLY A 57 32.33 -10.31 -31.15
N GLU A 58 31.35 -10.20 -30.27
CA GLU A 58 29.92 -10.32 -30.58
C GLU A 58 29.22 -8.97 -30.36
N GLU A 59 28.10 -8.78 -31.05
CA GLU A 59 27.31 -7.54 -31.03
C GLU A 59 25.87 -7.84 -30.58
N LEU A 60 25.33 -7.00 -29.70
CA LEU A 60 23.91 -7.05 -29.31
C LEU A 60 23.31 -5.65 -29.26
N VAL A 61 21.99 -5.55 -29.33
CA VAL A 61 21.25 -4.28 -29.15
C VAL A 61 20.53 -4.30 -27.80
N PRO A 62 20.90 -3.43 -26.84
CA PRO A 62 20.31 -3.42 -25.50
C PRO A 62 18.77 -3.38 -25.47
N ALA A 63 18.13 -2.64 -26.39
CA ALA A 63 16.68 -2.60 -26.51
C ALA A 63 16.08 -3.99 -26.78
N ARG A 64 16.68 -4.79 -27.67
CA ARG A 64 16.22 -6.15 -27.93
C ARG A 64 16.46 -7.07 -26.73
N VAL A 65 17.57 -6.91 -26.02
CA VAL A 65 17.81 -7.66 -24.78
C VAL A 65 16.73 -7.35 -23.75
N LEU A 66 16.37 -6.08 -23.55
CA LEU A 66 15.30 -5.66 -22.64
C LEU A 66 13.93 -6.25 -23.05
N LEU A 67 13.61 -6.23 -24.35
CA LEU A 67 12.38 -6.83 -24.88
C LEU A 67 12.38 -8.37 -24.74
N GLY A 68 13.52 -9.02 -24.91
CA GLY A 68 13.70 -10.45 -24.69
C GLY A 68 13.53 -10.83 -23.23
N TYR A 69 14.07 -10.03 -22.31
CA TYR A 69 13.84 -10.21 -20.87
C TYR A 69 12.36 -10.05 -20.51
N LEU A 70 11.72 -9.00 -21.03
CA LEU A 70 10.29 -8.76 -20.84
C LEU A 70 9.45 -9.93 -21.37
N ARG A 71 9.81 -10.48 -22.52
CA ARG A 71 9.18 -11.67 -23.09
C ARG A 71 9.36 -12.91 -22.21
N GLY A 72 10.54 -13.10 -21.63
CA GLY A 72 10.82 -14.17 -20.66
C GLY A 72 9.97 -14.04 -19.40
N TYR A 73 9.90 -12.84 -18.83
CA TYR A 73 9.06 -12.54 -17.67
C TYR A 73 7.60 -12.94 -17.91
N PHE A 74 6.99 -12.46 -19.01
CA PHE A 74 5.60 -12.79 -19.33
C PHE A 74 5.36 -14.25 -19.75
N PHE A 75 6.42 -14.98 -20.08
CA PHE A 75 6.31 -16.40 -20.34
C PHE A 75 6.20 -17.20 -19.04
N TYR A 76 7.18 -16.99 -18.16
CA TYR A 76 7.42 -17.82 -16.98
C TYR A 76 6.63 -17.34 -15.75
N ARG A 77 6.25 -16.05 -15.67
CA ARG A 77 5.49 -15.51 -14.54
C ARG A 77 4.01 -15.39 -14.85
N GLU A 78 3.20 -15.41 -13.79
CA GLU A 78 1.78 -15.10 -13.90
C GLU A 78 1.59 -13.61 -14.15
N VAL A 79 0.79 -13.27 -15.17
CA VAL A 79 0.52 -11.88 -15.54
C VAL A 79 -0.42 -11.26 -14.50
N PRO A 80 -0.02 -10.18 -13.82
CA PRO A 80 -0.87 -9.55 -12.81
C PRO A 80 -2.11 -8.89 -13.41
N GLU A 81 -3.18 -8.79 -12.62
CA GLU A 81 -4.50 -8.38 -13.11
C GLU A 81 -4.65 -6.86 -13.36
N ASN A 82 -3.69 -6.04 -12.95
CA ASN A 82 -3.67 -4.59 -13.15
C ASN A 82 -2.24 -4.01 -13.16
N ASP A 83 -2.11 -2.73 -13.52
CA ASP A 83 -0.82 -2.04 -13.67
C ASP A 83 -0.04 -2.01 -12.35
N ASP A 84 -0.71 -1.73 -11.24
CA ASP A 84 -0.06 -1.63 -9.93
C ASP A 84 0.58 -2.96 -9.49
N ALA A 85 -0.13 -4.08 -9.70
CA ALA A 85 0.40 -5.41 -9.40
C ALA A 85 1.44 -5.86 -10.45
N LEU A 86 1.29 -5.44 -11.72
CA LEU A 86 2.25 -5.71 -12.77
C LEU A 86 3.62 -5.15 -12.41
N TRP A 87 3.65 -3.86 -12.09
CA TRP A 87 4.89 -3.14 -11.81
C TRP A 87 5.56 -3.60 -10.54
N SER A 88 4.79 -3.80 -9.47
CA SER A 88 5.33 -4.33 -8.21
C SER A 88 5.99 -5.70 -8.43
N ASN A 89 5.31 -6.63 -9.13
CA ASN A 89 5.83 -7.96 -9.37
C ASN A 89 7.04 -7.97 -10.32
N PHE A 90 7.01 -7.13 -11.37
CA PHE A 90 8.10 -7.03 -12.33
C PHE A 90 9.37 -6.44 -11.70
N LEU A 91 9.23 -5.41 -10.86
CA LEU A 91 10.35 -4.81 -10.14
C LEU A 91 10.94 -5.77 -9.09
N GLN A 92 10.08 -6.48 -8.35
CA GLN A 92 10.52 -7.53 -7.43
C GLN A 92 11.25 -8.67 -8.16
N ASP A 93 10.72 -9.11 -9.32
CA ASP A 93 11.39 -10.10 -10.15
C ASP A 93 12.73 -9.58 -10.68
N LEU A 94 12.88 -8.30 -11.03
CA LEU A 94 14.17 -7.70 -11.38
C LEU A 94 15.13 -7.53 -10.19
N GLY A 95 14.70 -7.79 -8.95
CA GLY A 95 15.49 -7.61 -7.73
C GLY A 95 15.48 -6.20 -7.16
N ILE A 96 14.50 -5.37 -7.54
CA ILE A 96 14.28 -4.01 -7.04
C ILE A 96 13.12 -4.06 -6.01
N LYS A 97 13.46 -4.24 -4.73
CA LYS A 97 12.49 -4.53 -3.66
C LYS A 97 11.97 -3.28 -2.94
N ASP A 98 12.63 -2.16 -3.13
CA ASP A 98 12.38 -0.86 -2.51
C ASP A 98 11.37 0.00 -3.30
N GLN A 99 10.84 -0.51 -4.41
CA GLN A 99 10.04 0.24 -5.36
C GLN A 99 8.81 -0.55 -5.83
N ASN A 100 7.61 0.05 -5.73
CA ASN A 100 6.35 -0.56 -6.16
C ASN A 100 5.91 -0.13 -7.57
N LEU A 101 6.37 1.04 -8.05
CA LEU A 101 6.05 1.59 -9.37
C LEU A 101 7.31 2.13 -10.05
N PRO A 102 7.47 1.97 -11.37
CA PRO A 102 8.64 2.47 -12.09
C PRO A 102 8.75 3.98 -12.00
N THR A 103 9.99 4.50 -11.99
CA THR A 103 10.23 5.93 -12.15
C THR A 103 9.90 6.34 -13.58
N LYS A 104 9.64 7.63 -13.81
CA LYS A 104 9.40 8.16 -15.15
C LYS A 104 10.52 7.78 -16.13
N ALA A 105 11.79 7.86 -15.71
CA ALA A 105 12.93 7.51 -16.55
C ALA A 105 12.98 6.00 -16.90
N GLN A 106 12.69 5.11 -15.95
CA GLN A 106 12.59 3.67 -16.21
C GLN A 106 11.45 3.36 -17.19
N TYR A 107 10.31 4.04 -16.98
CA TYR A 107 9.13 3.91 -17.83
C TYR A 107 9.41 4.40 -19.26
N ASP A 108 10.06 5.55 -19.42
CA ASP A 108 10.44 6.13 -20.71
C ASP A 108 11.40 5.21 -21.47
N ARG A 109 12.40 4.63 -20.80
CA ARG A 109 13.35 3.68 -21.42
C ARG A 109 12.67 2.48 -22.05
N LEU A 110 11.72 1.87 -21.35
CA LEU A 110 11.00 0.71 -21.88
C LEU A 110 10.11 1.12 -23.05
N TRP A 111 9.45 2.27 -22.94
CA TRP A 111 8.61 2.80 -24.01
C TRP A 111 9.43 3.09 -25.28
N GLU A 112 10.61 3.68 -25.15
CA GLU A 112 11.54 3.92 -26.26
C GLU A 112 11.95 2.62 -26.95
N ALA A 113 12.25 1.56 -26.19
CA ALA A 113 12.58 0.26 -26.75
C ALA A 113 11.39 -0.34 -27.55
N LEU A 114 10.17 -0.21 -27.03
CA LEU A 114 8.95 -0.67 -27.70
C LEU A 114 8.59 0.16 -28.93
N GLU A 115 8.82 1.47 -28.91
CA GLU A 115 8.59 2.37 -30.04
C GLU A 115 9.61 2.16 -31.16
N TRP A 116 10.86 1.86 -30.81
CA TRP A 116 11.91 1.60 -31.77
C TRP A 116 11.72 0.26 -32.52
N HIS A 117 11.25 -0.79 -31.84
CA HIS A 117 11.22 -2.12 -32.44
C HIS A 117 10.06 -2.27 -33.48
N PRO A 118 10.34 -2.75 -34.71
CA PRO A 118 9.36 -2.75 -35.81
C PRO A 118 8.05 -3.49 -35.55
N GLU A 119 8.10 -4.55 -34.74
CA GLU A 119 6.94 -5.40 -34.41
C GLU A 119 6.03 -4.77 -33.34
N THR A 120 6.60 -3.99 -32.43
CA THR A 120 5.91 -3.47 -31.24
C THR A 120 5.39 -2.06 -31.44
N ARG A 121 6.05 -1.25 -32.28
CA ARG A 121 5.70 0.17 -32.50
C ARG A 121 4.25 0.42 -32.92
N PHE A 122 3.69 -0.47 -33.75
CA PHE A 122 2.31 -0.35 -34.24
C PHE A 122 1.26 -0.87 -33.25
N ARG A 123 1.73 -1.44 -32.14
CA ARG A 123 0.90 -2.03 -31.08
C ARG A 123 0.87 -1.15 -29.83
N LEU A 124 1.57 -0.01 -29.83
CA LEU A 124 1.52 0.98 -28.76
C LEU A 124 0.12 1.55 -28.61
N GLN A 125 -0.37 1.60 -27.38
CA GLN A 125 -1.71 2.07 -27.02
C GLN A 125 -1.61 3.31 -26.12
N TRP A 126 -2.61 4.18 -26.22
CA TRP A 126 -2.75 5.36 -25.38
C TRP A 126 -4.14 5.38 -24.76
N SER A 127 -4.20 5.70 -23.47
CA SER A 127 -5.46 5.91 -22.75
C SER A 127 -6.21 7.14 -23.29
N LYS A 128 -7.50 7.24 -22.98
CA LYS A 128 -8.37 8.38 -23.39
C LYS A 128 -7.84 9.77 -22.95
N GLY A 129 -6.95 9.81 -21.96
CA GLY A 129 -6.29 11.04 -21.49
C GLY A 129 -4.91 11.31 -22.11
N GLY A 130 -4.53 10.59 -23.18
CA GLY A 130 -3.24 10.74 -23.86
C GLY A 130 -2.04 10.15 -23.10
N LYS A 131 -2.26 9.52 -21.94
CA LYS A 131 -1.21 8.78 -21.22
C LYS A 131 -0.97 7.44 -21.90
N ARG A 132 0.30 7.06 -22.02
CA ARG A 132 0.75 5.75 -22.51
C ARG A 132 0.07 4.62 -21.73
N ASP A 133 -0.58 3.70 -22.44
CA ASP A 133 -1.30 2.57 -21.84
C ASP A 133 -0.44 1.32 -21.96
N PHE A 134 0.26 0.99 -20.89
CA PHE A 134 1.28 -0.04 -20.92
C PHE A 134 0.67 -1.44 -20.96
N ILE A 135 -0.36 -1.72 -20.16
CA ILE A 135 -1.04 -3.02 -20.21
C ILE A 135 -1.67 -3.25 -21.57
N SER A 136 -2.40 -2.31 -22.15
CA SER A 136 -3.00 -2.52 -23.47
C SER A 136 -1.94 -2.63 -24.57
N THR A 137 -0.80 -1.95 -24.43
CA THR A 137 0.34 -2.10 -25.34
C THR A 137 0.94 -3.50 -25.27
N LEU A 138 1.24 -3.96 -24.05
CA LEU A 138 1.77 -5.30 -23.83
C LEU A 138 0.75 -6.39 -24.19
N ASP A 139 -0.55 -6.14 -23.99
CA ASP A 139 -1.63 -6.99 -24.48
C ASP A 139 -1.57 -7.07 -25.98
N ALA A 140 -1.51 -5.94 -26.68
CA ALA A 140 -1.44 -5.94 -28.12
C ALA A 140 -0.19 -6.68 -28.63
N ILE A 141 0.97 -6.55 -27.96
CA ILE A 141 2.25 -7.16 -28.36
C ILE A 141 2.31 -8.66 -28.08
N PHE A 142 2.07 -9.04 -26.83
CA PHE A 142 2.19 -10.41 -26.39
C PHE A 142 0.87 -11.18 -26.55
N HIS A 143 -0.20 -10.51 -26.99
CA HIS A 143 -1.58 -10.98 -26.94
C HIS A 143 -1.84 -11.48 -25.53
N PHE A 144 -2.03 -10.60 -24.53
CA PHE A 144 -2.30 -10.95 -23.11
C PHE A 144 -3.53 -11.85 -22.96
N ARG A 145 -3.25 -13.08 -23.33
CA ARG A 145 -3.83 -14.37 -23.09
C ARG A 145 -2.60 -15.27 -22.90
N ALA A 146 -1.64 -14.81 -22.10
CA ALA A 146 -0.91 -15.77 -21.29
C ALA A 146 -2.00 -16.49 -20.51
N LEU A 147 -2.42 -17.65 -21.01
CA LEU A 147 -3.61 -18.30 -20.50
C LEU A 147 -3.39 -18.43 -19.00
N ARG A 148 -4.27 -17.81 -18.20
CA ARG A 148 -4.21 -17.94 -16.75
C ARG A 148 -4.11 -19.42 -16.43
N LEU A 149 -3.47 -19.78 -15.33
CA LEU A 149 -3.19 -21.19 -15.06
C LEU A 149 -4.43 -22.09 -15.21
N ASN A 150 -5.61 -21.63 -14.82
CA ASN A 150 -6.87 -22.37 -15.03
C ASN A 150 -7.24 -22.54 -16.52
N VAL A 151 -7.22 -21.47 -17.30
CA VAL A 151 -7.50 -21.51 -18.75
C VAL A 151 -6.45 -22.34 -19.49
N LEU A 152 -5.18 -22.27 -19.05
CA LEU A 152 -4.09 -23.10 -19.58
C LEU A 152 -4.36 -24.58 -19.29
N LYS A 153 -4.75 -24.91 -18.05
CA LYS A 153 -5.12 -26.27 -17.64
C LYS A 153 -6.33 -26.80 -18.42
N GLU A 154 -7.40 -26.00 -18.55
CA GLU A 154 -8.61 -26.38 -19.29
C GLU A 154 -8.33 -26.57 -20.78
N ALA A 155 -7.61 -25.64 -21.41
CA ALA A 155 -7.22 -25.78 -22.81
C ALA A 155 -6.34 -27.01 -23.03
N PHE A 156 -5.45 -27.32 -22.08
CA PHE A 156 -4.63 -28.53 -22.13
C PHE A 156 -5.47 -29.81 -21.96
N LEU A 157 -6.41 -29.85 -21.01
CA LEU A 157 -7.31 -30.99 -20.82
C LEU A 157 -8.18 -31.25 -22.06
N SER A 158 -8.71 -30.17 -22.65
CA SER A 158 -9.43 -30.23 -23.93
C SER A 158 -8.53 -30.81 -25.03
N PHE A 159 -7.34 -30.23 -25.23
CA PHE A 159 -6.36 -30.72 -26.20
C PHE A 159 -5.93 -32.18 -25.97
N TYR A 160 -5.79 -32.61 -24.71
CA TYR A 160 -5.42 -33.97 -24.35
C TYR A 160 -6.48 -34.97 -24.83
N SER A 161 -7.76 -34.63 -24.62
CA SER A 161 -8.92 -35.46 -25.00
C SER A 161 -9.27 -35.43 -26.50
N SER A 162 -9.27 -34.26 -27.14
CA SER A 162 -9.77 -34.07 -28.51
C SER A 162 -8.67 -33.98 -29.56
N GLY A 163 -7.42 -33.69 -29.16
CA GLY A 163 -6.32 -33.39 -30.07
C GLY A 163 -6.38 -31.99 -30.69
N GLU A 164 -7.44 -31.21 -30.42
CA GLU A 164 -7.63 -29.88 -30.98
C GLU A 164 -7.30 -28.78 -29.97
N LEU A 165 -6.63 -27.71 -30.44
CA LEU A 165 -6.30 -26.55 -29.62
C LEU A 165 -7.33 -25.43 -29.82
N PRO A 166 -7.93 -24.89 -28.75
CA PRO A 166 -8.72 -23.66 -28.82
C PRO A 166 -7.93 -22.53 -29.50
N ALA A 167 -8.61 -21.64 -30.24
CA ALA A 167 -7.96 -20.55 -30.97
C ALA A 167 -7.03 -19.70 -30.08
N GLN A 168 -7.45 -19.45 -28.84
CA GLN A 168 -6.68 -18.72 -27.83
C GLN A 168 -5.44 -19.44 -27.30
N ALA A 169 -5.38 -20.77 -27.43
CA ALA A 169 -4.27 -21.61 -27.00
C ALA A 169 -3.31 -21.96 -28.13
N GLN A 170 -3.59 -21.55 -29.38
CA GLN A 170 -2.73 -21.82 -30.54
C GLN A 170 -1.25 -21.43 -30.35
N PRO A 171 -0.92 -20.31 -29.67
CA PRO A 171 0.48 -19.98 -29.36
C PRO A 171 1.21 -21.03 -28.48
N TYR A 172 0.47 -21.85 -27.73
CA TYR A 172 0.99 -22.89 -26.84
C TYR A 172 1.08 -24.27 -27.49
N LYS A 173 0.76 -24.41 -28.79
CA LYS A 173 0.69 -25.71 -29.48
C LYS A 173 1.90 -26.62 -29.26
N ARG A 174 3.11 -26.06 -29.33
CA ARG A 174 4.36 -26.81 -29.10
C ARG A 174 4.51 -27.23 -27.63
N VAL A 175 4.20 -26.32 -26.70
CA VAL A 175 4.22 -26.59 -25.25
C VAL A 175 3.24 -27.68 -24.89
N PHE A 176 2.02 -27.63 -25.42
CA PHE A 176 0.97 -28.61 -25.12
C PHE A 176 1.29 -29.99 -25.68
N ARG A 177 1.91 -30.08 -26.86
CA ARG A 177 2.38 -31.36 -27.41
C ARG A 177 3.40 -32.02 -26.48
N ARG A 178 4.40 -31.26 -26.03
CA ARG A 178 5.42 -31.77 -25.10
C ARG A 178 4.86 -32.07 -23.72
N LEU A 179 3.92 -31.25 -23.24
CA LEU A 179 3.23 -31.51 -21.98
C LEU A 179 2.38 -32.79 -22.07
N LYS A 180 1.76 -33.07 -23.22
CA LYS A 180 1.01 -34.30 -23.45
C LYS A 180 1.91 -35.53 -23.33
N GLU A 181 3.05 -35.51 -24.03
CA GLU A 181 4.07 -36.57 -23.93
C GLU A 181 4.52 -36.78 -22.47
N ALA A 182 4.76 -35.70 -21.72
CA ALA A 182 5.12 -35.78 -20.31
C ALA A 182 4.00 -36.38 -19.43
N MET A 183 2.75 -35.98 -19.69
CA MET A 183 1.60 -36.47 -18.93
C MET A 183 1.27 -37.93 -19.21
N GLU A 184 1.44 -38.40 -20.45
CA GLU A 184 1.28 -39.81 -20.82
C GLU A 184 2.26 -40.68 -20.02
N VAL A 185 3.55 -40.31 -19.99
CA VAL A 185 4.56 -41.01 -19.18
C VAL A 185 4.23 -41.00 -17.69
N LEU A 186 3.76 -39.85 -17.15
CA LEU A 186 3.38 -39.77 -15.73
C LEU A 186 2.15 -40.63 -15.40
N LEU A 187 1.16 -40.71 -16.30
CA LEU A 187 -0.10 -41.44 -16.11
C LEU A 187 0.06 -42.95 -16.26
N GLU A 188 1.03 -43.42 -17.04
CA GLU A 188 1.36 -44.84 -17.20
C GLU A 188 2.04 -45.44 -15.95
N GLU A 189 2.65 -44.60 -15.10
CA GLU A 189 3.37 -45.05 -13.92
C GLU A 189 2.43 -45.36 -12.73
N GLY A 190 2.66 -46.50 -12.06
CA GLY A 190 1.84 -46.95 -10.93
C GLY A 190 2.02 -46.11 -9.66
N GLN A 191 3.22 -45.54 -9.47
CA GLN A 191 3.52 -44.57 -8.41
C GLN A 191 4.24 -43.36 -9.02
N PRO A 192 3.52 -42.24 -9.29
CA PRO A 192 4.16 -41.06 -9.86
C PRO A 192 5.17 -40.45 -8.87
N PRO A 193 6.18 -39.71 -9.36
CA PRO A 193 7.06 -38.92 -8.50
C PRO A 193 6.25 -37.89 -7.69
N ALA A 194 6.89 -37.24 -6.72
CA ALA A 194 6.27 -36.14 -5.98
C ALA A 194 5.90 -34.99 -6.95
N LEU A 195 4.63 -34.94 -7.38
CA LEU A 195 4.13 -34.04 -8.43
C LEU A 195 4.14 -32.55 -8.03
N ASP A 196 4.40 -32.25 -6.76
CA ASP A 196 4.61 -30.92 -6.20
C ASP A 196 6.10 -30.54 -6.05
N ASN A 197 7.02 -31.39 -6.53
CA ASN A 197 8.46 -31.11 -6.54
C ASN A 197 9.00 -31.11 -7.99
N GLU A 198 9.38 -29.93 -8.48
CA GLU A 198 9.91 -29.74 -9.84
C GLU A 198 11.08 -30.69 -10.14
N GLN A 199 12.09 -30.73 -9.27
CA GLN A 199 13.29 -31.53 -9.51
C GLN A 199 12.99 -33.02 -9.56
N ALA A 200 12.07 -33.50 -8.71
CA ALA A 200 11.66 -34.90 -8.70
C ALA A 200 10.95 -35.29 -10.01
N VAL A 201 10.07 -34.41 -10.51
CA VAL A 201 9.37 -34.62 -11.78
C VAL A 201 10.33 -34.59 -12.96
N LEU A 202 11.22 -33.59 -13.02
CA LEU A 202 12.19 -33.46 -14.11
C LEU A 202 13.15 -34.65 -14.15
N GLY A 203 13.70 -35.05 -13.00
CA GLY A 203 14.58 -36.21 -12.92
C GLY A 203 13.88 -37.52 -13.33
N PHE A 204 12.59 -37.66 -13.02
CA PHE A 204 11.80 -38.81 -13.46
C PHE A 204 11.61 -38.83 -14.98
N LEU A 205 11.21 -37.70 -15.59
CA LEU A 205 11.00 -37.60 -17.04
C LEU A 205 12.31 -37.78 -17.83
N GLU A 206 13.43 -37.24 -17.32
CA GLU A 206 14.75 -37.46 -17.89
C GLU A 206 15.20 -38.93 -17.79
N ALA A 207 14.94 -39.59 -16.66
CA ALA A 207 15.22 -41.02 -16.50
C ALA A 207 14.37 -41.91 -17.43
N ALA A 208 13.15 -41.46 -17.77
CA ALA A 208 12.29 -42.07 -18.78
C ALA A 208 12.73 -41.75 -20.23
N GLY A 209 13.83 -40.99 -20.42
CA GLY A 209 14.37 -40.63 -21.72
C GLY A 209 13.62 -39.50 -22.44
N LEU A 210 12.73 -38.79 -21.73
CA LEU A 210 11.90 -37.74 -22.32
C LEU A 210 12.55 -36.36 -22.14
N TYR A 211 13.08 -35.82 -23.23
CA TYR A 211 13.58 -34.44 -23.28
C TYR A 211 12.51 -33.49 -23.81
N LEU A 212 12.00 -32.60 -22.94
CA LEU A 212 10.89 -31.71 -23.28
C LEU A 212 11.31 -30.47 -24.09
N GLY A 213 12.61 -30.14 -24.09
CA GLY A 213 13.18 -28.98 -24.77
C GLY A 213 12.68 -27.64 -24.24
N GLU A 214 13.09 -26.57 -24.90
CA GLU A 214 12.67 -25.20 -24.56
C GLU A 214 11.62 -24.66 -25.55
N PRO A 215 10.60 -23.91 -25.07
CA PRO A 215 10.28 -23.66 -23.66
C PRO A 215 9.80 -24.91 -22.89
N HIS A 216 10.32 -25.11 -21.68
CA HIS A 216 10.04 -26.30 -20.88
C HIS A 216 8.61 -26.32 -20.27
N PRO A 217 7.72 -27.25 -20.66
CA PRO A 217 6.31 -27.24 -20.26
C PRO A 217 6.07 -27.49 -18.77
N VAL A 218 6.85 -28.38 -18.14
CA VAL A 218 6.73 -28.66 -16.70
C VAL A 218 7.17 -27.45 -15.87
N ARG A 219 8.34 -26.86 -16.17
CA ARG A 219 8.79 -25.62 -15.52
C ARG A 219 7.83 -24.46 -15.71
N LEU A 220 7.19 -24.35 -16.88
CA LEU A 220 6.12 -23.36 -17.10
C LEU A 220 4.97 -23.53 -16.08
N LEU A 221 4.55 -24.76 -15.78
CA LEU A 221 3.52 -25.02 -14.79
C LEU A 221 4.00 -24.73 -13.37
N PHE A 222 5.20 -25.20 -12.99
CA PHE A 222 5.77 -24.98 -11.65
C PHE A 222 6.01 -23.51 -11.32
N ASN A 223 6.51 -22.72 -12.28
CA ASN A 223 6.69 -21.29 -12.11
C ASN A 223 5.37 -20.53 -11.91
N ARG A 224 4.23 -21.13 -12.29
CA ARG A 224 2.88 -20.56 -12.10
C ARG A 224 2.18 -21.11 -10.86
N SER A 225 2.41 -22.38 -10.52
CA SER A 225 2.03 -22.99 -9.25
C SER A 225 2.72 -24.34 -9.09
N ASP A 226 3.24 -24.59 -7.91
CA ASP A 226 3.73 -25.88 -7.42
C ASP A 226 2.70 -27.02 -7.50
N GLN A 227 1.40 -26.71 -7.50
CA GLN A 227 0.31 -27.70 -7.58
C GLN A 227 -0.23 -27.92 -9.01
N ALA A 228 0.20 -27.12 -9.98
CA ALA A 228 -0.37 -27.10 -11.32
C ALA A 228 -0.34 -28.46 -12.03
N LEU A 229 0.79 -29.16 -11.94
CA LEU A 229 0.99 -30.46 -12.58
C LEU A 229 0.18 -31.55 -11.87
N LYS A 230 0.18 -31.53 -10.54
CA LYS A 230 -0.60 -32.43 -9.69
C LYS A 230 -2.10 -32.33 -9.97
N ASP A 231 -2.61 -31.11 -10.13
CA ASP A 231 -4.01 -30.86 -10.52
C ASP A 231 -4.35 -31.50 -11.87
N LEU A 232 -3.48 -31.35 -12.87
CA LEU A 232 -3.68 -31.93 -14.20
C LEU A 232 -3.65 -33.47 -14.15
N TYR A 233 -2.69 -34.03 -13.43
CA TYR A 233 -2.55 -35.47 -13.25
C TYR A 233 -3.83 -36.12 -12.70
N TRP A 234 -4.33 -35.62 -11.57
CA TRP A 234 -5.53 -36.19 -10.94
C TRP A 234 -6.78 -36.02 -11.80
N LYS A 235 -6.93 -34.86 -12.46
CA LYS A 235 -8.04 -34.63 -13.39
C LYS A 235 -8.02 -35.63 -14.57
N LEU A 236 -6.85 -35.94 -15.11
CA LEU A 236 -6.71 -36.91 -16.21
C LEU A 236 -6.88 -38.36 -15.76
N LYS A 237 -6.48 -38.70 -14.53
CA LYS A 237 -6.69 -40.03 -13.95
C LYS A 237 -8.18 -40.35 -13.67
N GLY A 238 -9.07 -39.37 -13.79
CA GLY A 238 -10.50 -39.52 -13.50
C GLY A 238 -10.83 -39.57 -12.00
N GLU A 239 -9.82 -39.42 -11.14
CA GLU A 239 -9.98 -39.35 -9.70
C GLU A 239 -10.20 -37.88 -9.31
N ARG A 240 -11.41 -37.54 -8.85
CA ARG A 240 -11.67 -36.20 -8.33
C ARG A 240 -10.64 -35.89 -7.25
N PRO A 241 -9.95 -34.74 -7.29
CA PRO A 241 -9.05 -34.39 -6.22
C PRO A 241 -9.83 -34.43 -4.91
N VAL A 242 -9.35 -35.25 -3.97
CA VAL A 242 -9.80 -35.24 -2.57
C VAL A 242 -9.23 -33.98 -1.94
N SER A 243 -9.66 -32.82 -2.44
CA SER A 243 -9.34 -31.50 -1.90
C SER A 243 -10.58 -30.63 -1.93
N LYS A 244 -11.67 -31.12 -1.35
CA LYS A 244 -12.49 -30.24 -0.50
C LYS A 244 -11.66 -29.86 0.74
N ARG A 245 -10.55 -29.14 0.54
CA ARG A 245 -10.10 -28.25 1.62
C ARG A 245 -11.27 -27.28 1.81
N PRO A 246 -11.76 -27.05 3.03
CA PRO A 246 -12.70 -25.97 3.29
C PRO A 246 -12.01 -24.69 2.81
N ARG A 247 -12.48 -24.16 1.67
CA ARG A 247 -11.91 -22.96 1.05
C ARG A 247 -12.11 -21.80 2.02
N PRO A 248 -11.11 -20.92 2.21
CA PRO A 248 -11.13 -19.95 3.29
C PRO A 248 -12.27 -18.95 3.07
N ARG A 249 -13.41 -19.18 3.71
CA ARG A 249 -14.40 -18.14 3.92
C ARG A 249 -13.73 -17.07 4.78
N HIS A 250 -13.76 -15.82 4.32
CA HIS A 250 -13.26 -14.72 5.13
C HIS A 250 -14.01 -14.70 6.46
N ARG A 251 -13.32 -14.91 7.58
CA ARG A 251 -13.96 -15.19 8.89
C ARG A 251 -14.89 -14.07 9.36
N GLN A 252 -14.62 -12.83 8.93
CA GLN A 252 -15.39 -11.64 9.28
C GLN A 252 -16.47 -11.25 8.25
N VAL A 253 -16.63 -11.98 7.15
CA VAL A 253 -17.65 -11.63 6.13
C VAL A 253 -18.54 -12.81 5.81
N ARG A 254 -19.84 -12.58 5.86
CA ARG A 254 -20.85 -13.52 5.40
C ARG A 254 -21.58 -12.93 4.20
N VAL A 255 -21.66 -13.71 3.13
CA VAL A 255 -22.39 -13.36 1.92
C VAL A 255 -23.82 -13.91 2.04
N GLU A 256 -24.81 -13.05 1.83
CA GLU A 256 -26.21 -13.39 1.64
C GLU A 256 -26.55 -13.16 0.16
N LEU A 257 -26.94 -14.21 -0.56
CA LEU A 257 -27.33 -14.09 -1.96
C LEU A 257 -28.76 -13.55 -2.05
N LEU A 258 -28.94 -12.45 -2.80
CA LEU A 258 -30.25 -11.86 -3.05
C LEU A 258 -30.81 -12.28 -4.41
N ASN A 259 -29.96 -12.28 -5.44
CA ASN A 259 -30.27 -12.78 -6.77
C ASN A 259 -29.01 -13.34 -7.44
N ALA A 260 -29.10 -14.50 -8.08
CA ALA A 260 -27.98 -15.14 -8.75
C ALA A 260 -28.41 -15.72 -10.11
N PRO A 261 -27.63 -15.50 -11.18
CA PRO A 261 -27.84 -16.16 -12.46
C PRO A 261 -27.52 -17.67 -12.33
N PRO A 262 -28.10 -18.52 -13.20
CA PRO A 262 -27.59 -19.87 -13.39
C PRO A 262 -26.12 -19.78 -13.83
N GLY A 263 -25.24 -20.51 -13.14
CA GLY A 263 -23.80 -20.41 -13.38
C GLY A 263 -23.05 -19.49 -12.42
N LEU A 264 -23.58 -19.13 -11.24
CA LEU A 264 -22.76 -18.50 -10.19
C LEU A 264 -21.90 -19.58 -9.47
N GLU A 265 -20.57 -19.50 -9.58
CA GLU A 265 -19.66 -20.42 -8.88
C GLU A 265 -19.34 -19.91 -7.46
N GLU A 266 -18.89 -18.66 -7.34
CA GLU A 266 -18.34 -18.15 -6.09
C GLU A 266 -18.47 -16.62 -5.94
N ILE A 267 -18.63 -16.17 -4.71
CA ILE A 267 -18.42 -14.77 -4.31
C ILE A 267 -17.32 -14.74 -3.26
N GLN A 268 -16.20 -14.10 -3.60
CA GLN A 268 -15.09 -13.85 -2.68
C GLN A 268 -15.16 -12.39 -2.20
N PRO A 269 -15.62 -12.12 -0.98
CA PRO A 269 -15.89 -10.76 -0.52
C PRO A 269 -14.65 -9.93 -0.19
N ALA A 270 -13.52 -10.59 0.05
CA ALA A 270 -12.24 -9.96 0.36
C ALA A 270 -11.12 -10.75 -0.32
N LEU A 271 -10.27 -10.06 -1.10
CA LEU A 271 -9.10 -10.65 -1.77
C LEU A 271 -7.89 -10.80 -0.83
N SER A 272 -7.91 -10.12 0.33
CA SER A 272 -6.89 -10.21 1.37
C SER A 272 -7.44 -10.99 2.58
N PRO A 273 -6.60 -11.82 3.25
CA PRO A 273 -6.98 -12.49 4.50
C PRO A 273 -6.92 -11.58 5.74
N ALA A 274 -6.42 -10.35 5.58
CA ALA A 274 -6.25 -9.40 6.66
C ALA A 274 -7.60 -8.98 7.29
N PRO A 275 -7.66 -8.76 8.61
CA PRO A 275 -8.84 -8.21 9.26
C PRO A 275 -9.43 -6.98 8.54
N LEU A 276 -10.76 -6.95 8.47
CA LEU A 276 -11.49 -5.81 7.93
C LEU A 276 -11.46 -4.65 8.92
N VAL A 277 -11.31 -3.43 8.39
CA VAL A 277 -11.33 -2.19 9.17
C VAL A 277 -12.46 -1.31 8.63
N GLU A 278 -13.22 -0.69 9.53
CA GLU A 278 -14.26 0.27 9.15
C GLU A 278 -13.69 1.42 8.30
N GLY A 279 -14.42 1.85 7.27
CA GLY A 279 -14.02 2.97 6.42
C GLY A 279 -12.97 2.62 5.35
N TRP A 280 -12.39 1.42 5.38
CA TRP A 280 -11.44 0.97 4.38
C TRP A 280 -12.11 0.35 3.16
N ARG A 281 -11.59 0.65 1.98
CA ARG A 281 -12.03 0.01 0.74
C ARG A 281 -11.53 -1.42 0.69
N VAL A 282 -12.47 -2.36 0.63
CA VAL A 282 -12.23 -3.79 0.50
C VAL A 282 -12.58 -4.21 -0.92
N TYR A 283 -11.73 -5.04 -1.52
CA TYR A 283 -11.93 -5.57 -2.86
C TYR A 283 -12.37 -7.02 -2.78
N GLY A 284 -13.35 -7.37 -3.59
CA GLY A 284 -13.83 -8.73 -3.76
C GLY A 284 -13.97 -9.08 -5.25
N LYS A 285 -14.35 -10.33 -5.51
CA LYS A 285 -14.68 -10.80 -6.86
C LYS A 285 -15.86 -11.75 -6.85
N VAL A 286 -16.64 -11.71 -7.91
CA VAL A 286 -17.68 -12.69 -8.24
C VAL A 286 -17.16 -13.54 -9.39
N VAL A 287 -17.28 -14.86 -9.29
CA VAL A 287 -16.84 -15.84 -10.28
C VAL A 287 -18.04 -16.66 -10.73
N LEU A 288 -18.21 -16.80 -12.04
CA LEU A 288 -19.20 -17.66 -12.68
C LEU A 288 -18.61 -19.04 -12.99
N GLU A 289 -19.44 -20.06 -13.16
CA GLU A 289 -19.07 -21.45 -13.44
C GLU A 289 -18.31 -21.61 -14.77
N ASP A 290 -18.49 -20.67 -15.69
CA ASP A 290 -17.73 -20.58 -16.95
C ASP A 290 -16.34 -19.94 -16.79
N GLY A 291 -15.97 -19.55 -15.56
CA GLY A 291 -14.69 -18.94 -15.21
C GLY A 291 -14.60 -17.43 -15.42
N ARG A 292 -15.64 -16.77 -15.98
CA ARG A 292 -15.70 -15.31 -16.02
C ARG A 292 -15.81 -14.78 -14.58
N PHE A 293 -15.11 -13.68 -14.31
CA PHE A 293 -15.17 -13.04 -13.01
C PHE A 293 -15.20 -11.54 -13.15
N LYS A 294 -15.78 -10.86 -12.15
CA LYS A 294 -15.79 -9.41 -12.07
C LYS A 294 -15.46 -8.97 -10.67
N ARG A 295 -14.54 -8.00 -10.57
CA ARG A 295 -14.15 -7.39 -9.30
C ARG A 295 -15.20 -6.39 -8.85
N PHE A 296 -15.38 -6.30 -7.55
CA PHE A 296 -16.16 -5.25 -6.92
C PHE A 296 -15.38 -4.67 -5.75
N SER A 297 -15.79 -3.49 -5.30
CA SER A 297 -15.25 -2.88 -4.09
C SER A 297 -16.38 -2.42 -3.19
N TRP A 298 -16.17 -2.50 -1.89
CA TRP A 298 -17.11 -2.06 -0.88
C TRP A 298 -16.36 -1.47 0.31
N VAL A 299 -17.08 -0.80 1.20
CA VAL A 299 -16.51 -0.19 2.39
C VAL A 299 -17.32 -0.70 3.58
N PRO A 300 -16.73 -1.46 4.52
CA PRO A 300 -17.40 -1.86 5.74
C PRO A 300 -17.76 -0.61 6.55
N ARG A 301 -19.03 -0.46 6.91
CA ARG A 301 -19.55 0.68 7.66
C ARG A 301 -20.30 0.20 8.88
N ARG A 302 -20.28 0.97 9.97
CA ARG A 302 -21.12 0.70 11.13
C ARG A 302 -22.03 1.88 11.40
N THR A 303 -23.09 1.62 12.15
CA THR A 303 -23.92 2.68 12.74
C THR A 303 -23.12 3.48 13.77
N PRO A 304 -23.60 4.67 14.17
CA PRO A 304 -23.03 5.40 15.31
C PRO A 304 -22.93 4.53 16.56
N ASP A 305 -23.96 3.72 16.83
CA ASP A 305 -24.02 2.79 17.97
C ASP A 305 -23.09 1.56 17.84
N GLY A 306 -22.36 1.45 16.73
CA GLY A 306 -21.36 0.40 16.52
C GLY A 306 -21.88 -0.89 15.87
N ALA A 307 -23.14 -0.95 15.44
CA ALA A 307 -23.69 -2.13 14.75
C ALA A 307 -23.21 -2.18 13.28
N PRO A 308 -22.83 -3.36 12.74
CA PRO A 308 -22.41 -3.50 11.34
C PRO A 308 -23.56 -3.22 10.38
N LEU A 309 -23.30 -2.41 9.34
CA LEU A 309 -24.25 -2.13 8.26
C LEU A 309 -23.99 -3.11 7.11
N PRO A 310 -24.97 -3.97 6.75
CA PRO A 310 -24.81 -4.84 5.59
C PRO A 310 -24.75 -4.02 4.30
N GLU A 311 -23.83 -4.38 3.40
CA GLU A 311 -23.67 -3.71 2.11
C GLU A 311 -24.31 -4.53 0.99
N GLU A 312 -25.27 -3.95 0.30
CA GLU A 312 -25.86 -4.56 -0.90
C GLU A 312 -25.06 -4.16 -2.13
N LEU A 313 -24.71 -5.15 -2.93
CA LEU A 313 -23.89 -5.00 -4.13
C LEU A 313 -24.55 -5.69 -5.31
N GLU A 314 -24.38 -5.05 -6.46
CA GLU A 314 -24.78 -5.58 -7.75
C GLU A 314 -23.56 -5.64 -8.67
N VAL A 315 -23.33 -6.81 -9.27
CA VAL A 315 -22.25 -7.04 -10.22
C VAL A 315 -22.87 -7.57 -11.52
N SER A 316 -22.82 -6.75 -12.56
CA SER A 316 -23.36 -7.08 -13.89
C SER A 316 -22.23 -7.50 -14.83
N PHE A 317 -22.41 -8.57 -15.58
CA PHE A 317 -21.49 -9.08 -16.60
C PHE A 317 -21.93 -8.60 -18.00
N GLU A 318 -21.01 -8.63 -18.97
CA GLU A 318 -21.23 -8.05 -20.30
C GLU A 318 -22.30 -8.77 -21.12
N GLU A 319 -22.59 -10.04 -20.81
CA GLU A 319 -23.64 -10.84 -21.47
C GLU A 319 -25.01 -10.71 -20.76
N GLY A 320 -25.13 -9.77 -19.81
CA GLY A 320 -26.39 -9.39 -19.17
C GLY A 320 -26.66 -10.09 -17.84
N GLU A 321 -25.80 -11.00 -17.39
CA GLU A 321 -25.94 -11.66 -16.09
C GLU A 321 -25.72 -10.67 -14.96
N THR A 322 -26.58 -10.70 -13.94
CA THR A 322 -26.48 -9.79 -12.80
C THR A 322 -26.52 -10.58 -11.51
N VAL A 323 -25.49 -10.42 -10.69
CA VAL A 323 -25.38 -11.04 -9.37
C VAL A 323 -25.65 -9.97 -8.30
N ARG A 324 -26.70 -10.16 -7.51
CA ARG A 324 -27.02 -9.30 -6.36
C ARG A 324 -26.79 -10.05 -5.06
N PHE A 325 -26.03 -9.44 -4.16
CA PHE A 325 -25.71 -10.05 -2.88
C PHE A 325 -25.53 -8.99 -1.82
N ARG A 326 -25.73 -9.39 -0.56
CA ARG A 326 -25.54 -8.57 0.62
C ARG A 326 -24.36 -9.09 1.43
N LEU A 327 -23.45 -8.20 1.80
CA LEU A 327 -22.29 -8.52 2.61
C LEU A 327 -22.55 -8.12 4.06
N HIS A 328 -22.57 -9.10 4.94
CA HIS A 328 -22.58 -8.91 6.39
C HIS A 328 -21.15 -8.97 6.88
N HIS A 329 -20.73 -8.05 7.75
CA HIS A 329 -19.35 -7.96 8.18
C HIS A 329 -19.17 -7.79 9.70
N LYS A 330 -17.96 -8.09 10.18
CA LYS A 330 -17.48 -7.81 11.53
C LYS A 330 -16.16 -7.06 11.44
N ALA A 331 -16.20 -5.82 10.95
CA ALA A 331 -14.99 -5.02 10.69
C ALA A 331 -14.55 -4.31 11.97
N PHE A 332 -13.26 -4.32 12.26
CA PHE A 332 -12.69 -3.63 13.40
C PHE A 332 -12.99 -2.14 13.32
N ALA A 333 -13.38 -1.58 14.45
CA ALA A 333 -13.76 -0.18 14.56
C ALA A 333 -13.43 0.34 15.96
N VAL A 334 -13.24 1.65 16.06
CA VAL A 334 -13.00 2.33 17.33
C VAL A 334 -14.11 3.34 17.55
N ARG A 335 -14.56 3.44 18.80
CA ARG A 335 -15.51 4.45 19.24
C ARG A 335 -14.92 5.25 20.39
N PHE A 336 -15.27 6.52 20.44
CA PHE A 336 -14.80 7.45 21.45
C PHE A 336 -15.92 7.73 22.44
N SER A 337 -15.58 7.91 23.72
CA SER A 337 -16.55 8.32 24.74
C SER A 337 -17.18 9.69 24.47
N GLN A 338 -16.55 10.51 23.62
CA GLN A 338 -16.95 11.87 23.30
C GLN A 338 -16.67 12.22 21.83
N PRO A 339 -17.45 13.14 21.22
CA PRO A 339 -17.34 13.50 19.80
C PRO A 339 -16.18 14.44 19.48
N VAL A 340 -15.60 15.08 20.50
CA VAL A 340 -14.42 15.96 20.42
C VAL A 340 -13.59 15.68 21.67
N TRP A 341 -12.27 15.56 21.53
CA TRP A 341 -11.38 15.42 22.67
C TRP A 341 -10.75 16.75 23.04
N SER A 342 -10.98 17.21 24.28
CA SER A 342 -10.27 18.36 24.84
C SER A 342 -9.04 17.92 25.62
N LEU A 343 -7.92 18.60 25.45
CA LEU A 343 -6.72 18.32 26.23
C LEU A 343 -6.98 18.46 27.74
N GLY A 344 -6.58 17.45 28.51
CA GLY A 344 -6.79 17.38 29.96
C GLY A 344 -8.11 16.73 30.39
N GLU A 345 -9.01 16.44 29.44
CA GLU A 345 -10.19 15.61 29.68
C GLU A 345 -9.87 14.13 29.38
N PRO A 346 -10.35 13.18 30.20
CA PRO A 346 -10.17 11.77 29.91
C PRO A 346 -10.92 11.40 28.62
N LEU A 347 -10.26 10.63 27.74
CA LEU A 347 -10.85 10.09 26.53
C LEU A 347 -10.78 8.56 26.61
N GLU A 348 -11.94 7.90 26.58
CA GLU A 348 -12.00 6.46 26.47
C GLU A 348 -12.13 6.05 25.00
N VAL A 349 -11.31 5.08 24.61
CA VAL A 349 -11.25 4.55 23.25
C VAL A 349 -11.73 3.10 23.30
N HIS A 350 -12.97 2.88 22.86
CA HIS A 350 -13.62 1.58 22.91
C HIS A 350 -13.36 0.79 21.61
N PRO A 351 -12.65 -0.35 21.68
CA PRO A 351 -12.51 -1.25 20.54
C PRO A 351 -13.83 -1.98 20.26
N VAL A 352 -14.15 -2.17 18.99
CA VAL A 352 -15.36 -2.87 18.54
C VAL A 352 -14.98 -4.05 17.67
N ASP A 353 -15.40 -5.25 18.07
CA ASP A 353 -15.16 -6.53 17.38
C ASP A 353 -13.68 -6.94 17.25
N PHE A 354 -12.78 -6.41 18.09
CA PHE A 354 -11.38 -6.87 18.23
C PHE A 354 -10.85 -6.74 19.67
N ASP A 355 -9.75 -7.45 19.95
CA ASP A 355 -8.99 -7.35 21.19
C ASP A 355 -7.72 -6.50 20.99
N PRO A 356 -7.56 -5.35 21.69
CA PRO A 356 -6.34 -4.54 21.63
C PRO A 356 -5.05 -5.28 22.03
N ALA A 357 -5.13 -6.37 22.81
CA ALA A 357 -3.97 -7.18 23.15
C ALA A 357 -3.42 -7.94 21.93
N GLU A 358 -4.30 -8.38 21.03
CA GLU A 358 -3.94 -9.05 19.77
C GLU A 358 -3.67 -8.04 18.65
N HIS A 359 -4.43 -6.95 18.63
CA HIS A 359 -4.38 -5.89 17.62
C HIS A 359 -4.13 -4.53 18.28
N PRO A 360 -2.86 -4.22 18.61
CA PRO A 360 -2.53 -3.00 19.35
C PRO A 360 -2.93 -1.74 18.58
N LEU A 361 -3.28 -0.72 19.34
CA LEU A 361 -3.60 0.61 18.85
C LEU A 361 -2.41 1.55 19.04
N ARG A 362 -2.32 2.54 18.15
CA ARG A 362 -1.46 3.71 18.34
C ARG A 362 -2.19 4.98 17.92
N TYR A 363 -1.69 6.09 18.42
CA TYR A 363 -2.32 7.40 18.35
C TYR A 363 -1.33 8.39 17.76
N LEU A 364 -1.81 9.25 16.87
CA LEU A 364 -1.02 10.34 16.32
C LEU A 364 -1.92 11.50 15.94
N PHE A 365 -1.34 12.68 15.79
CA PHE A 365 -2.03 13.85 15.27
C PHE A 365 -1.92 13.94 13.75
N ALA A 366 -2.96 14.45 13.10
CA ALA A 366 -2.97 14.64 11.64
C ALA A 366 -1.95 15.69 11.19
N SER A 367 -1.62 16.66 12.04
CA SER A 367 -0.54 17.63 11.79
C SER A 367 0.88 17.02 11.74
N GLY A 368 1.04 15.77 12.19
CA GLY A 368 2.32 15.05 12.22
C GLY A 368 2.76 14.71 13.66
N GLY A 369 3.96 14.15 13.79
CA GLY A 369 4.52 13.67 15.07
C GLY A 369 4.83 12.18 15.06
N GLU A 370 5.39 11.69 16.16
CA GLU A 370 5.63 10.26 16.35
C GLU A 370 4.34 9.60 16.86
N ALA A 371 4.00 8.43 16.30
CA ALA A 371 2.87 7.68 16.81
C ALA A 371 3.18 7.14 18.22
N ARG A 372 2.24 7.29 19.14
CA ARG A 372 2.35 6.87 20.55
C ARG A 372 1.38 5.74 20.86
N GLU A 373 1.77 4.86 21.77
CA GLU A 373 0.96 3.70 22.19
C GLU A 373 -0.18 4.06 23.15
N SER A 374 -0.19 5.29 23.67
CA SER A 374 -1.15 5.76 24.67
C SER A 374 -1.45 7.24 24.47
N LEU A 375 -2.67 7.66 24.79
CA LEU A 375 -3.13 9.05 24.66
C LEU A 375 -2.38 9.99 25.61
N GLU A 376 -1.95 9.51 26.78
CA GLU A 376 -1.21 10.30 27.76
C GLU A 376 0.16 10.74 27.20
N LYS A 377 0.92 9.80 26.64
CA LYS A 377 2.18 10.08 25.94
C LYS A 377 1.99 11.02 24.75
N LEU A 378 0.87 10.89 24.03
CA LEU A 378 0.56 11.80 22.93
C LEU A 378 0.24 13.22 23.44
N ALA A 379 -0.44 13.33 24.59
CA ALA A 379 -0.76 14.61 25.22
C ALA A 379 0.48 15.36 25.73
N GLU A 380 1.54 14.66 26.12
CA GLU A 380 2.82 15.26 26.55
C GLU A 380 3.49 16.07 25.43
N GLU A 381 3.42 15.62 24.17
CA GLU A 381 3.99 16.34 23.01
C GLU A 381 3.30 17.68 22.71
N ILE A 382 2.05 17.83 23.16
CA ILE A 382 1.26 19.04 22.93
C ILE A 382 1.78 20.20 23.77
N GLY A 383 2.39 19.92 24.93
CA GLY A 383 3.03 20.94 25.77
C GLY A 383 4.16 21.70 25.07
N GLU A 384 4.68 21.16 23.97
CA GLU A 384 5.77 21.75 23.19
C GLU A 384 5.29 22.40 21.87
N THR A 385 4.07 22.11 21.43
CA THR A 385 3.54 22.55 20.13
C THR A 385 2.47 23.64 20.24
N SER A 386 2.35 24.49 19.22
CA SER A 386 1.40 25.64 19.20
C SER A 386 0.03 25.28 18.59
N ILE A 387 -0.27 23.98 18.43
CA ILE A 387 -1.46 23.48 17.76
C ILE A 387 -2.63 23.51 18.75
N LEU A 388 -3.70 24.24 18.43
CA LEU A 388 -4.91 24.30 19.27
C LEU A 388 -6.07 23.46 18.75
N GLU A 389 -6.05 23.10 17.47
CA GLU A 389 -7.07 22.27 16.84
C GLU A 389 -6.35 21.29 15.92
N ASP A 390 -6.73 20.02 15.98
CA ASP A 390 -6.16 18.95 15.17
C ASP A 390 -7.18 17.80 15.00
N GLU A 391 -6.77 16.73 14.32
CA GLU A 391 -7.45 15.44 14.35
C GLU A 391 -6.56 14.40 15.03
N LEU A 392 -7.07 13.77 16.08
CA LEU A 392 -6.53 12.53 16.61
C LEU A 392 -6.83 11.41 15.61
N ILE A 393 -5.78 10.80 15.08
CA ILE A 393 -5.85 9.59 14.26
C ILE A 393 -5.55 8.39 15.15
N VAL A 394 -6.41 7.37 15.09
CA VAL A 394 -6.18 6.09 15.75
C VAL A 394 -5.85 5.07 14.68
N GLU A 395 -4.74 4.36 14.84
CA GLU A 395 -4.32 3.28 13.96
C GLU A 395 -4.31 1.93 14.68
N ILE A 396 -4.60 0.86 13.96
CA ILE A 396 -4.62 -0.52 14.44
C ILE A 396 -3.58 -1.36 13.70
N ARG A 397 -2.92 -2.28 14.42
CA ARG A 397 -1.99 -3.26 13.83
C ARG A 397 -2.74 -4.53 13.43
N ILE A 398 -2.67 -4.87 12.14
CA ILE A 398 -3.61 -5.83 11.57
C ILE A 398 -3.15 -7.29 11.62
N ASP A 399 -1.84 -7.57 11.63
CA ASP A 399 -1.36 -8.94 11.39
C ASP A 399 -0.37 -9.49 12.43
N GLY A 400 -0.05 -8.74 13.50
CA GLY A 400 0.85 -9.16 14.57
C GLY A 400 2.30 -9.52 14.17
N ARG A 401 2.59 -9.65 12.87
CA ARG A 401 3.84 -10.13 12.26
C ARG A 401 4.46 -9.15 11.25
N VAL A 402 3.67 -8.22 10.73
CA VAL A 402 4.09 -7.14 9.81
C VAL A 402 3.85 -5.79 10.49
N GLU A 403 4.72 -4.81 10.28
CA GLU A 403 4.52 -3.41 10.72
C GLU A 403 3.46 -2.66 9.89
N GLU A 404 2.37 -3.34 9.50
CA GLU A 404 1.27 -2.71 8.77
C GLU A 404 0.25 -2.14 9.76
N TRP A 405 0.19 -0.81 9.80
CA TRP A 405 -0.75 -0.02 10.57
C TRP A 405 -1.80 0.59 9.65
N ARG A 406 -3.07 0.58 10.08
CA ARG A 406 -4.16 1.23 9.33
C ARG A 406 -4.97 2.14 10.24
N GLY A 407 -5.29 3.34 9.75
CA GLY A 407 -6.20 4.26 10.42
C GLY A 407 -7.60 3.65 10.59
N VAL A 408 -8.07 3.48 11.82
CA VAL A 408 -9.37 2.90 12.14
C VAL A 408 -10.39 3.94 12.59
N ALA A 409 -9.95 5.10 13.08
CA ALA A 409 -10.82 6.19 13.47
C ALA A 409 -10.12 7.55 13.44
N ARG A 410 -10.91 8.61 13.39
CA ARG A 410 -10.49 10.00 13.53
C ARG A 410 -11.40 10.72 14.51
N LEU A 411 -10.84 11.59 15.32
CA LEU A 411 -11.57 12.39 16.29
C LEU A 411 -11.05 13.83 16.29
N PRO A 412 -11.92 14.85 16.19
CA PRO A 412 -11.52 16.24 16.39
C PRO A 412 -10.88 16.43 17.78
N PHE A 413 -9.77 17.14 17.81
CA PHE A 413 -9.00 17.45 19.00
C PHE A 413 -8.91 18.96 19.20
N VAL A 414 -9.12 19.43 20.44
CA VAL A 414 -9.08 20.87 20.78
C VAL A 414 -8.28 21.10 22.07
N VAL A 415 -7.44 22.12 22.08
CA VAL A 415 -6.74 22.59 23.28
C VAL A 415 -7.47 23.80 23.86
N GLN A 416 -8.17 23.61 24.97
CA GLN A 416 -8.77 24.73 25.70
C GLN A 416 -7.72 25.46 26.53
N ALA A 417 -7.01 26.39 25.90
CA ALA A 417 -5.99 27.20 26.54
C ALA A 417 -6.55 28.04 27.70
N ARG A 418 -6.03 27.88 28.92
CA ARG A 418 -6.34 28.76 30.06
C ARG A 418 -5.13 29.61 30.42
N LEU A 419 -5.38 30.87 30.77
CA LEU A 419 -4.37 31.83 31.22
C LEU A 419 -4.65 32.15 32.68
N GLU A 420 -3.70 31.82 33.55
CA GLU A 420 -3.73 32.17 34.98
C GLU A 420 -2.61 33.15 35.26
N ALA A 421 -2.91 34.21 36.02
CA ALA A 421 -1.92 35.21 36.37
C ALA A 421 -2.15 35.71 37.79
N TRP A 422 -1.06 35.94 38.53
CA TRP A 422 -1.11 36.39 39.92
C TRP A 422 0.06 37.29 40.27
N VAL A 423 -0.01 37.92 41.43
CA VAL A 423 1.02 38.83 41.95
C VAL A 423 1.55 38.30 43.26
N GLU A 424 2.88 38.27 43.38
CA GLU A 424 3.62 37.97 44.61
C GLU A 424 4.54 39.14 44.98
N PRO A 425 5.11 39.18 46.21
CA PRO A 425 5.99 40.27 46.64
C PRO A 425 7.20 40.54 45.72
N HIS A 426 7.61 39.54 44.93
CA HIS A 426 8.75 39.63 44.02
C HIS A 426 8.37 40.09 42.60
N GLY A 427 7.10 39.99 42.20
CA GLY A 427 6.68 40.29 40.83
C GLY A 427 5.32 39.72 40.43
N ALA A 428 4.98 39.93 39.16
CA ALA A 428 3.82 39.32 38.52
C ALA A 428 4.24 38.01 37.83
N PHE A 429 3.39 37.01 37.92
CA PHE A 429 3.62 35.66 37.39
C PHE A 429 2.47 35.24 36.48
N VAL A 430 2.78 34.38 35.52
CA VAL A 430 1.81 33.81 34.58
C VAL A 430 2.00 32.32 34.44
N ARG A 431 0.91 31.57 34.29
CA ARG A 431 0.88 30.16 33.92
C ARG A 431 -0.17 29.93 32.84
N THR A 432 0.09 28.98 31.95
CA THR A 432 -0.91 28.49 31.00
C THR A 432 -1.27 27.04 31.30
N HIS A 433 -2.49 26.64 30.92
CA HIS A 433 -2.89 25.24 30.84
C HIS A 433 -3.34 24.91 29.41
N PRO A 434 -2.70 23.95 28.72
CA PRO A 434 -1.46 23.26 29.12
C PRO A 434 -0.26 24.25 29.27
N PRO A 435 0.81 23.86 30.00
CA PRO A 435 2.05 24.63 30.06
C PRO A 435 2.70 24.82 28.68
N GLY A 436 3.57 25.81 28.52
CA GLY A 436 4.36 26.02 27.31
C GLY A 436 3.71 26.88 26.21
N LEU A 437 2.42 27.22 26.34
CA LEU A 437 1.74 28.10 25.40
C LEU A 437 2.31 29.53 25.44
N ALA A 438 2.58 30.11 24.27
CA ALA A 438 3.20 31.42 24.18
C ALA A 438 2.23 32.55 24.59
N VAL A 439 2.60 33.31 25.62
CA VAL A 439 1.89 34.48 26.14
C VAL A 439 2.66 35.74 25.76
N CYS A 440 1.97 36.75 25.22
CA CYS A 440 2.54 38.08 25.09
C CYS A 440 2.32 38.86 26.39
N ALA A 441 3.40 39.35 26.99
CA ALA A 441 3.38 40.17 28.20
C ALA A 441 3.82 41.59 27.87
N ARG A 442 2.95 42.57 28.15
CA ARG A 442 3.20 44.00 28.00
C ARG A 442 3.21 44.64 29.39
N VAL A 443 4.31 45.27 29.75
CA VAL A 443 4.51 45.92 31.05
C VAL A 443 4.47 47.43 30.83
N LEU A 444 3.55 48.11 31.50
CA LEU A 444 3.34 49.55 31.40
C LEU A 444 3.61 50.23 32.75
N ALA A 445 4.19 51.43 32.70
CA ALA A 445 4.28 52.35 33.83
C ALA A 445 3.39 53.56 33.52
N GLY A 446 2.20 53.61 34.12
CA GLY A 446 1.13 54.49 33.63
C GLY A 446 0.69 54.07 32.23
N GLU A 447 0.77 54.99 31.26
CA GLU A 447 0.44 54.73 29.84
C GLU A 447 1.67 54.34 29.00
N ARG A 448 2.87 54.44 29.55
CA ARG A 448 4.11 54.18 28.81
C ARG A 448 4.45 52.69 28.83
N LEU A 449 4.59 52.08 27.65
CA LEU A 449 5.12 50.72 27.50
C LEU A 449 6.61 50.70 27.91
N VAL A 450 6.93 49.85 28.88
CA VAL A 450 8.27 49.65 29.42
C VAL A 450 8.93 48.44 28.79
N GLU A 451 8.19 47.34 28.67
CA GLU A 451 8.68 46.06 28.16
C GLU A 451 7.56 45.32 27.44
N GLU A 452 7.88 44.68 26.32
CA GLU A 452 7.01 43.73 25.64
C GLU A 452 7.82 42.49 25.31
N LYS A 453 7.32 41.32 25.71
CA LYS A 453 8.00 40.06 25.47
C LYS A 453 7.03 38.91 25.31
N GLN A 454 7.47 37.91 24.55
CA GLN A 454 6.80 36.64 24.44
C GLN A 454 7.42 35.64 25.41
N ILE A 455 6.59 34.97 26.20
CA ILE A 455 7.01 34.07 27.28
C ILE A 455 6.26 32.75 27.11
N ARG A 456 6.96 31.63 27.32
CA ARG A 456 6.35 30.29 27.40
C ARG A 456 6.44 29.81 28.85
N PRO A 457 5.40 30.00 29.67
CA PRO A 457 5.45 29.63 31.07
C PRO A 457 5.43 28.11 31.25
N GLU A 458 6.33 27.60 32.08
CA GLU A 458 6.35 26.21 32.52
C GLU A 458 5.25 25.95 33.57
N GLY A 459 5.08 24.70 34.02
CA GLY A 459 3.98 24.30 34.90
C GLY A 459 3.94 25.02 36.28
N GLN A 460 5.08 25.54 36.74
CA GLN A 460 5.17 26.33 37.99
C GLN A 460 4.85 27.82 37.78
N GLY A 461 4.70 28.26 36.53
CA GLY A 461 4.54 29.66 36.15
C GLY A 461 5.88 30.36 35.87
N ALA A 462 5.82 31.45 35.10
CA ALA A 462 6.97 32.28 34.76
C ALA A 462 6.80 33.71 35.27
N LEU A 463 7.91 34.28 35.77
CA LEU A 463 7.98 35.68 36.17
C LEU A 463 7.92 36.57 34.93
N VAL A 464 6.88 37.39 34.83
CA VAL A 464 6.68 38.28 33.68
C VAL A 464 7.21 39.69 33.93
N ALA A 465 7.11 40.19 35.17
CA ALA A 465 7.61 41.51 35.54
C ALA A 465 8.04 41.50 37.01
N ARG A 466 9.18 42.13 37.32
CA ARG A 466 9.64 42.34 38.70
C ARG A 466 9.03 43.60 39.29
N ALA A 467 8.76 43.57 40.60
CA ALA A 467 8.31 44.76 41.30
C ALA A 467 9.41 45.84 41.27
N GLY A 468 9.08 47.01 40.72
CA GLY A 468 9.99 48.16 40.57
C GLY A 468 9.68 49.28 41.57
N LEU A 469 10.33 50.44 41.42
CA LEU A 469 10.09 51.61 42.28
C LEU A 469 8.77 52.35 41.99
N PHE A 470 8.08 51.98 40.91
CA PHE A 470 6.84 52.59 40.41
C PHE A 470 5.76 51.50 40.26
N PRO A 471 4.47 51.84 40.37
CA PRO A 471 3.41 50.90 40.07
C PRO A 471 3.45 50.52 38.59
N LEU A 472 3.31 49.22 38.30
CA LEU A 472 3.30 48.70 36.94
C LEU A 472 1.95 48.04 36.63
N ARG A 473 1.46 48.22 35.41
CA ARG A 473 0.36 47.45 34.85
C ARG A 473 0.93 46.39 33.92
N VAL A 474 0.57 45.13 34.15
CA VAL A 474 1.02 44.02 33.32
C VAL A 474 -0.18 43.47 32.57
N GLU A 475 -0.15 43.60 31.26
CA GLU A 475 -1.16 43.04 30.36
C GLU A 475 -0.61 41.76 29.74
N LEU A 476 -1.36 40.68 29.92
CA LEU A 476 -1.02 39.35 29.44
C LEU A 476 -2.05 38.95 28.41
N VAL A 477 -1.58 38.62 27.21
CA VAL A 477 -2.44 38.23 26.09
C VAL A 477 -2.05 36.83 25.65
N LEU A 478 -3.04 35.94 25.67
CA LEU A 478 -3.00 34.61 25.08
C LEU A 478 -4.13 34.54 24.05
N ARG A 479 -3.81 34.87 22.79
CA ARG A 479 -4.77 34.96 21.67
C ARG A 479 -5.93 35.93 21.98
N ASP A 480 -7.15 35.42 22.14
CA ASP A 480 -8.39 36.15 22.44
C ASP A 480 -8.57 36.44 23.94
N LYS A 481 -7.76 35.81 24.80
CA LYS A 481 -7.80 36.00 26.25
C LYS A 481 -6.81 37.09 26.65
N ALA A 482 -7.29 38.09 27.38
CA ALA A 482 -6.47 39.14 27.97
C ALA A 482 -6.71 39.22 29.47
N VAL A 483 -5.63 39.30 30.25
CA VAL A 483 -5.65 39.49 31.70
C VAL A 483 -4.76 40.68 32.03
N SER A 484 -5.24 41.58 32.88
CA SER A 484 -4.46 42.72 33.36
C SER A 484 -4.24 42.60 34.86
N LEU A 485 -2.98 42.70 35.28
CA LEU A 485 -2.57 42.72 36.69
C LEU A 485 -1.99 44.08 37.05
N SER A 486 -2.21 44.49 38.30
CA SER A 486 -1.57 45.68 38.88
C SER A 486 -0.49 45.24 39.86
N LEU A 487 0.77 45.56 39.55
CA LEU A 487 1.92 45.23 40.39
C LEU A 487 2.28 46.47 41.24
N PRO A 488 2.15 46.40 42.57
CA PRO A 488 2.50 47.53 43.43
C PRO A 488 4.01 47.80 43.41
N PRO A 489 4.43 49.05 43.71
CA PRO A 489 5.85 49.36 43.80
C PRO A 489 6.49 48.64 45.00
N LYS A 490 7.82 48.50 44.92
CA LYS A 490 8.68 47.93 45.97
C LYS A 490 9.23 49.06 46.83
N GLY A 491 9.20 48.91 48.15
CA GLY A 491 9.67 49.90 49.13
C GLY A 491 8.57 50.35 50.08
N ARG A 492 8.90 51.16 51.09
CA ARG A 492 7.89 51.77 51.97
C ARG A 492 7.37 53.04 51.29
N PRO A 493 6.10 53.44 51.54
CA PRO A 493 5.53 54.66 50.96
C PRO A 493 6.46 55.87 51.10
N ARG A 494 7.15 56.03 52.24
CA ARG A 494 8.11 57.12 52.49
C ARG A 494 9.28 57.19 51.49
N ASP A 495 9.73 56.07 50.96
CA ASP A 495 10.82 56.04 49.97
C ASP A 495 10.32 56.48 48.58
N TRP A 496 9.04 56.25 48.28
CA TRP A 496 8.40 56.72 47.04
C TRP A 496 8.14 58.24 47.07
N TRP A 497 7.79 58.80 48.23
CA TRP A 497 7.68 60.25 48.42
C TRP A 497 9.01 60.97 48.17
N ARG A 498 10.14 60.39 48.58
CA ARG A 498 11.48 60.97 48.35
C ARG A 498 11.90 60.96 46.87
N LEU A 499 11.33 60.06 46.08
CA LEU A 499 11.54 59.99 44.63
C LEU A 499 10.49 60.79 43.82
N GLY A 500 9.57 61.48 44.49
CA GLY A 500 8.53 62.29 43.84
C GLY A 500 7.33 61.50 43.30
N LEU A 501 7.10 60.28 43.80
CA LEU A 501 6.17 59.29 43.20
C LEU A 501 4.87 59.07 44.00
N GLY A 502 4.62 59.91 45.01
CA GLY A 502 3.38 59.87 45.78
C GLY A 502 2.19 60.41 44.98
N LEU A 503 1.32 59.52 44.49
CA LEU A 503 -0.05 59.76 44.01
C LEU A 503 -0.28 61.00 43.14
N GLY A 504 -0.09 60.84 41.82
CA GLY A 504 -0.73 61.70 40.83
C GLY A 504 -2.19 61.29 40.62
N GLY A 505 -3.11 62.02 41.25
CA GLY A 505 -4.45 62.30 40.71
C GLY A 505 -5.53 61.23 40.84
N ALA A 506 -6.01 60.97 42.06
CA ALA A 506 -7.44 60.68 42.22
C ALA A 506 -8.22 61.98 41.98
N ALA A 507 -9.26 61.87 41.15
CA ALA A 507 -10.22 62.91 40.83
C ALA A 507 -10.59 63.83 42.02
N ARG A 508 -10.58 65.13 41.77
CA ARG A 508 -11.47 66.08 42.46
C ARG A 508 -12.42 66.65 41.41
N GLY A 509 -13.67 66.20 41.47
CA GLY A 509 -14.76 66.88 40.82
C GLY A 509 -15.00 68.25 41.47
N VAL A 510 -15.13 69.27 40.63
CA VAL A 510 -16.30 70.15 40.54
C VAL A 510 -16.57 70.35 39.05
#